data_AF-A0A819GHV0-F1
#
_entry.id   AF-A0A819GHV0-F1
#
_cell.length_a   1.000
_cell.length_b   1.000
_cell.length_c   1.000
_cell.angle_alpha   90.00
_cell.angle_beta   90.00
_cell.angle_gamma   90.00
#
_symmetry.space_group_name_H-M   'P 1'
#
loop_
_entity.id
_entity.type
_entity.pdbx_description
1 polymer ?
#
loop_
_entity_poly.entity_id
_entity_poly.type
_entity_poly.pdbx_seq_one_letter_code
_entity_poly.pdbx_strand_id
1 'polypeptide(L)'
;MIKNYDELKNKLRERLTKELDEITHLGDGPNINGDRTPRQTPFQDVPTTNERKTPTDDSSVCFELVYACIDKRRNFLNIVSLNSQSPVEPDIDLVILTALLKASSDSRSRQTINQRDLEQFRLALLWNRVDTAKTFIMKDDRDWE
;
A
#
# COMPACT_ATOMS: atom_id res chain seq x y z
N MET A 1 -1.45 -21.29 -27.00
CA MET A 1 -2.50 -21.11 -25.98
C MET A 1 -2.08 -20.00 -25.01
N ILE A 2 -2.00 -18.73 -25.46
CA ILE A 2 -1.37 -17.59 -24.72
C ILE A 2 -2.33 -16.39 -24.56
N LYS A 3 -3.59 -16.46 -25.03
CA LYS A 3 -4.51 -15.32 -24.98
C LYS A 3 -5.00 -14.93 -23.57
N ASN A 4 -4.87 -15.82 -22.60
CA ASN A 4 -5.45 -15.63 -21.26
C ASN A 4 -4.54 -14.84 -20.29
N TYR A 5 -3.22 -14.83 -20.54
CA TYR A 5 -2.26 -14.18 -19.65
C TYR A 5 -2.28 -12.66 -19.79
N ASP A 6 -2.26 -12.16 -21.02
CA ASP A 6 -2.30 -10.72 -21.28
C ASP A 6 -3.66 -10.12 -20.86
N GLU A 7 -4.74 -10.89 -21.01
CA GLU A 7 -6.08 -10.48 -20.57
C GLU A 7 -6.16 -10.36 -19.03
N LEU A 8 -5.60 -11.33 -18.30
CA LEU A 8 -5.57 -11.30 -16.84
C LEU A 8 -4.68 -10.17 -16.31
N LYS A 9 -3.52 -9.95 -16.95
CA LYS A 9 -2.58 -8.88 -16.61
C LYS A 9 -3.21 -7.49 -16.82
N ASN A 10 -3.98 -7.32 -17.89
CA ASN A 10 -4.67 -6.07 -18.17
C ASN A 10 -5.82 -5.81 -17.19
N LYS A 11 -6.62 -6.85 -16.86
CA LYS A 11 -7.69 -6.73 -15.85
C LYS A 11 -7.17 -6.35 -14.46
N LEU A 12 -6.01 -6.88 -14.07
CA LEU A 12 -5.36 -6.53 -12.80
C LEU A 12 -4.85 -5.09 -12.80
N ARG A 13 -4.26 -4.63 -13.91
CA ARG A 13 -3.83 -3.23 -14.05
C ARG A 13 -5.00 -2.25 -13.98
N GLU A 14 -6.10 -2.52 -14.70
CA GLU A 14 -7.28 -1.65 -14.68
C GLU A 14 -7.90 -1.55 -13.29
N ARG A 15 -7.97 -2.66 -12.54
CA ARG A 15 -8.45 -2.65 -11.15
C ARG A 15 -7.58 -1.80 -10.24
N LEU A 16 -6.25 -1.93 -10.36
CA LEU A 16 -5.31 -1.17 -9.53
C LEU A 16 -5.38 0.34 -9.82
N THR A 17 -5.53 0.73 -11.09
CA THR A 17 -5.65 2.13 -11.48
C THR A 17 -6.96 2.75 -10.98
N LYS A 18 -8.06 1.99 -11.05
CA LYS A 18 -9.37 2.46 -10.56
C LYS A 18 -9.38 2.68 -9.05
N GLU A 19 -8.77 1.77 -8.28
CA GLU A 19 -8.66 1.95 -6.83
C GLU A 19 -7.74 3.12 -6.44
N LEU A 20 -6.73 3.45 -7.27
CA LEU A 20 -5.89 4.63 -7.05
C LEU A 20 -6.65 5.94 -7.30
N ASP A 21 -7.48 6.02 -8.34
CA ASP A 21 -8.29 7.21 -8.66
C ASP A 21 -9.39 7.48 -7.62
N GLU A 22 -9.97 6.42 -7.04
CA GLU A 22 -10.95 6.56 -5.95
C GLU A 22 -10.32 7.15 -4.67
N ILE A 23 -9.00 7.01 -4.49
CA ILE A 23 -8.26 7.56 -3.35
C ILE A 23 -7.87 9.04 -3.59
N THR A 24 -7.59 9.43 -4.83
CA THR A 24 -7.21 10.82 -5.17
C THR A 24 -8.40 11.79 -5.22
N HIS A 25 -9.63 11.31 -5.43
CA HIS A 25 -10.84 12.14 -5.46
C HIS A 25 -11.45 12.48 -4.09
N LEU A 26 -10.87 12.02 -2.97
CA LEU A 26 -11.30 12.40 -1.62
C LEU A 26 -10.64 13.70 -1.09
N GLY A 27 -9.86 14.40 -1.92
CA GLY A 27 -9.06 15.57 -1.53
C GLY A 27 -9.62 16.96 -1.84
N ASP A 28 -10.72 17.10 -2.57
CA ASP A 28 -11.24 18.42 -2.96
C ASP A 28 -12.26 18.96 -1.95
N GLY A 29 -11.77 19.77 -1.01
CA GLY A 29 -12.58 20.61 -0.13
C GLY A 29 -13.29 21.73 -0.90
N PRO A 30 -14.40 22.28 -0.37
CA PRO A 30 -15.26 23.19 -1.11
C PRO A 30 -14.63 24.58 -1.29
N ASN A 31 -14.62 25.02 -2.55
CA ASN A 31 -14.34 26.37 -2.99
C ASN A 31 -15.50 27.30 -2.57
N ILE A 32 -15.22 28.28 -1.71
CA ILE A 32 -16.17 29.30 -1.25
C ILE A 32 -15.68 30.68 -1.68
N ASN A 33 -16.40 31.26 -2.65
CA ASN A 33 -16.75 32.68 -2.89
C ASN A 33 -15.66 33.74 -2.62
N GLY A 34 -15.32 34.65 -3.54
CA GLY A 34 -16.24 35.44 -4.36
C GLY A 34 -16.15 36.92 -3.95
N ASP A 35 -15.67 37.73 -4.89
CA ASP A 35 -15.98 39.15 -5.13
C ASP A 35 -15.66 40.21 -4.05
N ARG A 36 -14.69 41.10 -4.37
CA ARG A 36 -14.73 42.56 -4.10
C ARG A 36 -13.56 43.30 -4.77
N THR A 37 -13.92 44.30 -5.57
CA THR A 37 -13.07 45.26 -6.29
C THR A 37 -12.32 46.24 -5.36
N PRO A 38 -11.27 46.93 -5.86
CA PRO A 38 -10.24 47.56 -5.03
C PRO A 38 -10.56 49.01 -4.65
N ARG A 39 -10.21 49.40 -3.42
CA ARG A 39 -10.09 50.82 -3.02
C ARG A 39 -8.75 51.04 -2.33
N GLN A 40 -7.91 51.86 -2.95
CA GLN A 40 -6.68 52.39 -2.39
C GLN A 40 -6.98 53.44 -1.31
N THR A 41 -6.18 53.47 -0.24
CA THR A 41 -5.61 54.70 0.35
C THR A 41 -4.38 54.37 1.20
N PRO A 42 -3.48 55.34 1.46
CA PRO A 42 -2.05 55.11 1.63
C PRO A 42 -1.52 55.36 3.06
N PHE A 43 -0.36 54.75 3.35
CA PHE A 43 0.58 54.98 4.47
C PHE A 43 0.05 54.85 5.91
N GLN A 44 0.57 53.86 6.65
CA GLN A 44 1.37 54.09 7.87
C GLN A 44 1.95 52.78 8.45
N ASP A 45 3.27 52.82 8.63
CA ASP A 45 4.12 52.18 9.64
C ASP A 45 4.00 50.67 9.91
N VAL A 46 5.06 49.98 9.50
CA VAL A 46 5.37 48.56 9.71
C VAL A 46 5.77 48.32 11.17
N PRO A 47 5.04 47.51 11.96
CA PRO A 47 5.66 46.75 13.02
C PRO A 47 6.22 45.47 12.39
N THR A 48 7.54 45.27 12.51
CA THR A 48 8.20 44.01 12.17
C THR A 48 7.76 42.95 13.17
N THR A 49 6.56 42.38 12.98
CA THR A 49 6.13 41.19 13.69
C THR A 49 6.95 40.04 13.12
N ASN A 50 7.95 39.60 13.86
CA ASN A 50 8.56 38.29 13.66
C ASN A 50 7.47 37.25 13.89
N GLU A 51 6.70 36.96 12.85
CA GLU A 51 5.92 35.74 12.75
C GLU A 51 6.91 34.58 12.68
N ARG A 52 7.34 34.15 13.85
CA ARG A 52 7.85 32.82 14.06
C ARG A 52 6.69 31.92 13.65
N LYS A 53 6.66 31.47 12.39
CA LYS A 53 5.81 30.37 11.94
C LYS A 53 6.05 29.24 12.93
N THR A 54 5.14 29.09 13.88
CA THR A 54 5.01 27.86 14.63
C THR A 54 4.88 26.75 13.59
N PRO A 55 5.70 25.69 13.65
CA PRO A 55 5.55 24.55 12.75
C PRO A 55 4.24 23.85 13.15
N THR A 56 3.13 24.33 12.60
CA THR A 56 1.80 23.84 12.91
C THR A 56 1.53 22.57 12.12
N ASP A 57 1.02 21.57 12.85
CA ASP A 57 0.14 20.48 12.42
C ASP A 57 0.68 19.32 11.56
N ASP A 58 1.45 19.56 10.50
CA ASP A 58 1.73 18.51 9.50
C ASP A 58 2.55 17.33 10.07
N SER A 59 3.44 17.61 11.03
CA SER A 59 4.25 16.58 11.69
C SER A 59 3.43 15.64 12.57
N SER A 60 2.32 16.13 13.14
CA SER A 60 1.47 15.32 14.02
C SER A 60 0.61 14.35 13.20
N VAL A 61 0.04 14.83 12.09
CA VAL A 61 -0.72 14.03 11.12
C VAL A 61 0.14 12.92 10.52
N CYS A 62 1.40 13.22 10.15
CA CYS A 62 2.32 12.23 9.62
C CYS A 62 2.60 11.11 10.64
N PHE A 63 2.78 11.45 11.92
CA PHE A 63 3.04 10.48 12.98
C PHE A 63 1.84 9.56 13.23
N GLU A 64 0.62 10.11 13.23
CA GLU A 64 -0.62 9.34 13.39
C GLU A 64 -0.82 8.32 12.26
N LEU A 65 -0.54 8.72 11.01
CA LEU A 65 -0.63 7.83 9.85
C LEU A 65 0.37 6.67 9.93
N VAL A 66 1.62 6.95 10.30
CA VAL A 66 2.64 5.92 10.48
C VAL A 66 2.24 4.96 11.60
N TYR A 67 1.79 5.50 12.75
CA TYR A 67 1.35 4.69 13.87
C TYR A 67 0.16 3.80 13.51
N ALA A 68 -0.84 4.35 12.81
CA ALA A 68 -2.00 3.60 12.35
C ALA A 68 -1.62 2.45 11.41
N CYS A 69 -0.62 2.63 10.54
CA CYS A 69 -0.09 1.56 9.70
C CYS A 69 0.60 0.46 10.51
N ILE A 70 1.46 0.83 11.46
CA ILE A 70 2.21 -0.12 12.29
C ILE A 70 1.26 -0.93 13.19
N ASP A 71 0.28 -0.27 13.79
CA ASP A 71 -0.63 -0.87 14.76
C ASP A 71 -1.73 -1.69 14.07
N LYS A 72 -2.47 -1.09 13.13
CA LYS A 72 -3.69 -1.69 12.56
C LYS A 72 -3.45 -2.54 11.32
N ARG A 73 -2.31 -2.38 10.65
CA ARG A 73 -2.02 -3.04 9.36
C ARG A 73 -0.72 -3.82 9.37
N ARG A 74 -0.25 -4.24 10.56
CA ARG A 74 1.01 -4.97 10.74
C ARG A 74 1.16 -6.18 9.82
N ASN A 75 0.08 -6.94 9.58
CA ASN A 75 0.10 -8.13 8.72
C ASN A 75 0.35 -7.82 7.24
N PHE A 76 0.13 -6.58 6.81
CA PHE A 76 0.34 -6.10 5.44
C PHE A 76 1.68 -5.38 5.27
N LEU A 77 2.41 -5.12 6.36
CA LEU A 77 3.73 -4.49 6.30
C LEU A 77 4.80 -5.57 6.10
N ASN A 78 5.62 -5.39 5.07
CA ASN A 78 6.83 -6.19 4.85
C ASN A 78 8.03 -5.24 4.81
N ILE A 79 9.04 -5.55 5.63
CA ILE A 79 10.24 -4.71 5.80
C ILE A 79 11.39 -5.39 5.06
N VAL A 80 12.01 -4.67 4.14
CA VAL A 80 13.23 -5.11 3.44
C VAL A 80 14.40 -4.32 4.01
N SER A 81 15.35 -5.01 4.61
CA SER A 81 16.59 -4.39 5.06
C SER A 81 17.61 -4.39 3.93
N LEU A 82 17.90 -3.21 3.38
CA LEU A 82 18.93 -3.04 2.35
C LEU A 82 20.35 -3.06 2.93
N ASN A 83 20.48 -2.82 4.25
CA ASN A 83 21.75 -2.71 4.96
C ASN A 83 22.01 -3.92 5.87
N SER A 84 21.30 -5.03 5.68
CA SER A 84 21.63 -6.23 6.43
C SER A 84 23.07 -6.61 6.12
N GLN A 85 23.88 -6.87 7.14
CA GLN A 85 25.26 -7.38 7.00
C GLN A 85 25.34 -8.76 6.31
N SER A 86 24.21 -9.23 5.76
CA SER A 86 24.12 -10.42 4.93
C SER A 86 24.81 -10.15 3.58
N PRO A 87 25.70 -11.05 3.14
CA PRO A 87 26.28 -10.98 1.80
C PRO A 87 25.27 -11.31 0.68
N VAL A 88 24.04 -11.72 1.05
CA VAL A 88 22.98 -12.08 0.11
C VAL A 88 22.10 -10.85 -0.12
N GLU A 89 22.03 -10.41 -1.37
CA GLU A 89 21.12 -9.35 -1.81
C GLU A 89 19.66 -9.74 -1.47
N PRO A 90 18.84 -8.80 -0.95
CA PRO A 90 17.47 -9.10 -0.63
C PRO A 90 16.69 -9.50 -1.89
N ASP A 91 16.13 -10.70 -1.87
CA ASP A 91 15.26 -11.21 -2.92
C ASP A 91 13.91 -10.47 -2.89
N ILE A 92 13.83 -9.41 -3.69
CA ILE A 92 12.64 -8.55 -3.77
C ILE A 92 11.41 -9.33 -4.24
N ASP A 93 11.59 -10.26 -5.18
CA ASP A 93 10.48 -11.05 -5.69
C ASP A 93 9.89 -11.94 -4.59
N LEU A 94 10.75 -12.56 -3.78
CA LEU A 94 10.32 -13.35 -2.64
C LEU A 94 9.58 -12.50 -1.60
N VAL A 95 10.03 -11.28 -1.36
CA VAL A 95 9.36 -10.36 -0.42
C VAL A 95 7.97 -9.99 -0.93
N ILE A 96 7.84 -9.64 -2.20
CA ILE A 96 6.54 -9.28 -2.81
C ILE A 96 5.60 -10.49 -2.76
N LEU A 97 6.08 -11.68 -3.16
CA LEU A 97 5.29 -12.90 -3.09
C LEU A 97 4.84 -13.18 -1.65
N THR A 98 5.74 -13.07 -0.68
CA THR A 98 5.42 -13.27 0.74
C THR A 98 4.35 -12.28 1.22
N ALA A 99 4.40 -11.03 0.77
CA ALA A 99 3.39 -10.03 1.09
C ALA A 99 2.00 -10.41 0.55
N LEU A 100 1.93 -10.87 -0.69
CA LEU A 100 0.69 -11.32 -1.33
C LEU A 100 0.11 -12.57 -0.66
N LEU A 101 0.96 -13.53 -0.31
CA LEU A 101 0.56 -14.74 0.42
C LEU A 101 0.01 -14.38 1.81
N LYS A 102 0.66 -13.49 2.57
CA LYS A 102 0.13 -13.02 3.86
C LYS A 102 -1.21 -12.30 3.71
N ALA A 103 -1.34 -11.42 2.72
CA ALA A 103 -2.57 -10.67 2.49
C ALA A 103 -3.75 -11.59 2.15
N SER A 104 -3.52 -12.65 1.36
CA SER A 104 -4.54 -13.66 1.03
C SER A 104 -4.87 -14.61 2.20
N SER A 105 -3.95 -14.79 3.15
CA SER A 105 -4.23 -15.52 4.39
C SER A 105 -5.14 -14.73 5.34
N ASP A 106 -5.00 -13.41 5.36
CA ASP A 106 -5.73 -12.50 6.25
C ASP A 106 -7.04 -11.98 5.62
N SER A 107 -7.29 -12.25 4.34
CA SER A 107 -8.57 -11.91 3.72
C SER A 107 -9.69 -12.69 4.41
N ARG A 108 -10.62 -11.93 5.03
CA ARG A 108 -11.90 -12.41 5.61
C ARG A 108 -12.87 -12.92 4.54
N SER A 109 -12.37 -13.28 3.36
CA SER A 109 -13.17 -13.90 2.30
C SER A 109 -13.76 -15.20 2.84
N ARG A 110 -15.01 -15.50 2.47
CA ARG A 110 -15.67 -16.79 2.72
C ARG A 110 -15.07 -17.92 1.87
N GLN A 111 -13.76 -17.92 1.65
CA GLN A 111 -13.07 -19.01 0.98
C GLN A 111 -12.81 -20.14 1.97
N THR A 112 -12.99 -21.36 1.50
CA THR A 112 -12.53 -22.53 2.24
C THR A 112 -11.00 -22.51 2.31
N ILE A 113 -10.44 -23.14 3.35
CA ILE A 113 -8.98 -23.26 3.52
C ILE A 113 -8.35 -23.83 2.24
N ASN A 114 -8.95 -24.87 1.66
CA ASN A 114 -8.45 -25.51 0.45
C ASN A 114 -8.43 -24.55 -0.77
N GLN A 115 -9.44 -23.69 -0.92
CA GLN A 115 -9.47 -22.75 -2.04
C GLN A 115 -8.40 -21.67 -1.90
N ARG A 116 -8.21 -21.15 -0.68
CA ARG A 116 -7.13 -20.20 -0.38
C ARG A 116 -5.77 -20.83 -0.65
N ASP A 117 -5.54 -22.03 -0.11
CA ASP A 117 -4.25 -22.71 -0.23
C ASP A 117 -3.94 -23.03 -1.71
N LEU A 118 -4.95 -23.39 -2.51
CA LEU A 118 -4.81 -23.57 -3.96
C LEU A 118 -4.46 -22.25 -4.69
N GLU A 119 -5.10 -21.14 -4.33
CA GLU A 119 -4.79 -19.82 -4.91
C GLU A 119 -3.37 -19.38 -4.56
N GLN A 120 -2.96 -19.57 -3.31
CA GLN A 120 -1.60 -19.33 -2.86
C GLN A 120 -0.59 -20.22 -3.61
N PHE A 121 -0.92 -21.49 -3.83
CA PHE A 121 -0.06 -22.43 -4.54
C PHE A 121 0.13 -22.01 -6.00
N ARG A 122 -0.96 -21.62 -6.66
CA ARG A 122 -0.93 -21.08 -8.03
C ARG A 122 -0.09 -19.80 -8.10
N LEU A 123 -0.18 -18.93 -7.11
CA LEU A 123 0.60 -17.70 -7.05
C LEU A 123 2.12 -18.00 -6.93
N ALA A 124 2.49 -18.93 -6.05
CA ALA A 124 3.90 -19.34 -5.91
C ALA A 124 4.46 -19.98 -7.18
N LEU A 125 3.67 -20.80 -7.87
CA LEU A 125 4.04 -21.38 -9.17
C LEU A 125 4.19 -20.32 -10.26
N LEU A 126 3.29 -19.33 -10.31
CA LEU A 126 3.37 -18.23 -11.27
C LEU A 126 4.67 -17.43 -11.12
N TRP A 127 5.16 -17.29 -9.89
CA TRP A 127 6.41 -16.61 -9.55
C TRP A 127 7.64 -17.53 -9.61
N ASN A 128 7.47 -18.79 -10.02
CA ASN A 128 8.52 -19.81 -10.06
C ASN A 128 9.25 -19.97 -8.71
N ARG A 129 8.52 -19.83 -7.58
CA ARG A 129 9.03 -19.94 -6.21
C ARG A 129 8.49 -21.22 -5.56
N VAL A 130 8.96 -22.37 -6.06
CA VAL A 130 8.56 -23.71 -5.59
C VAL A 130 8.99 -23.95 -4.15
N ASP A 131 10.12 -23.37 -3.76
CA ASP A 131 10.60 -23.30 -2.38
C ASP A 131 9.59 -22.63 -1.44
N THR A 132 8.97 -21.53 -1.87
CA THR A 132 7.93 -20.84 -1.11
C THR A 132 6.67 -21.69 -1.00
N ALA A 133 6.25 -22.37 -2.07
CA ALA A 133 5.11 -23.27 -2.02
C ALA A 133 5.31 -24.38 -0.99
N LYS A 134 6.48 -25.03 -1.02
CA LYS A 134 6.82 -26.10 -0.08
C LYS A 134 6.91 -25.61 1.36
N THR A 135 7.58 -24.48 1.58
CA THR A 135 7.89 -23.99 2.93
C THR A 135 6.77 -23.19 3.55
N PHE A 136 5.89 -22.56 2.78
CA PHE A 136 4.83 -21.67 3.29
C PHE A 136 3.43 -22.31 3.23
N ILE A 137 3.13 -23.02 2.15
CA ILE A 137 1.78 -23.49 1.84
C ILE A 137 1.63 -24.95 2.28
N MET A 138 2.60 -25.80 1.94
CA MET A 138 2.60 -27.24 2.27
C MET A 138 3.22 -27.55 3.63
N LYS A 139 3.04 -26.67 4.63
CA LYS A 139 3.69 -26.77 5.95
C LYS A 139 3.21 -27.94 6.80
N ASP A 140 2.02 -28.45 6.53
CA ASP A 140 1.43 -29.56 7.27
C ASP A 140 1.37 -30.77 6.35
N ASP A 141 1.53 -31.98 6.90
CA ASP A 141 1.18 -33.27 6.29
C ASP A 141 -0.35 -33.40 6.09
N ARG A 142 -1.01 -32.29 5.73
CA ARG A 142 -2.40 -32.25 5.33
C ARG A 142 -2.55 -33.08 4.06
N ASP A 143 -3.63 -33.82 3.97
CA ASP A 143 -3.97 -34.54 2.75
C ASP A 143 -4.37 -33.53 1.67
N TRP A 144 -3.45 -33.32 0.73
CA TRP A 144 -3.67 -32.51 -0.47
C TRP A 144 -4.32 -33.41 -1.53
N GLU A 145 -5.63 -33.57 -1.49
CA GLU A 145 -6.42 -34.27 -2.54
C GLU A 145 -6.77 -33.35 -3.72
#